data_AF-A0A0M3HZN8-F1
#
_entry.id   AF-A0A0M3HZN8-F1
#
_cell.length_a   1.000
_cell.length_b   1.000
_cell.length_c   1.000
_cell.angle_alpha   90.00
_cell.angle_beta   90.00
_cell.angle_gamma   90.00
#
_symmetry.space_group_name_H-M   'P 1'
#
loop_
_entity.id
_entity.type
_entity.pdbx_description
1 polymer ?
#
loop_
_entity_poly.entity_id
_entity_poly.type
_entity_poly.pdbx_seq_one_letter_code
_entity_poly.pdbx_strand_id
1 'polypeptide(L)'
;MRSFVKPKDFAFALKTFGFKYYFSCLDLLERIRVINDPYTQLAFLIMRADAAWYTAKVTKDATDRRRQYSLAKKRYSELLEKGTIALTSNDRSLLKILEKLSTILAEYPDQQDSQLKNLCWQALRNAEAAIRFTTIDDDSISMINNIKELLECCDFFY
;
A
#
# COMPACT_ATOMS: atom_id res chain seq x y z
N MET A 1 30.83 -23.65 15.86
CA MET A 1 31.43 -22.36 15.44
C MET A 1 30.72 -21.88 14.18
N ARG A 2 29.97 -20.77 14.23
CA ARG A 2 29.47 -20.09 13.03
C ARG A 2 30.25 -18.79 12.89
N SER A 3 31.03 -18.68 11.83
CA SER A 3 31.81 -17.49 11.50
C SER A 3 30.86 -16.40 11.02
N PHE A 4 30.80 -15.28 11.74
CA PHE A 4 30.11 -14.08 11.29
C PHE A 4 30.96 -13.39 10.22
N VAL A 5 30.39 -13.25 9.02
CA VAL A 5 30.96 -12.46 7.92
C VAL A 5 31.04 -11.00 8.38
N LYS A 6 32.19 -10.35 8.18
CA LYS A 6 32.41 -8.99 8.66
C LYS A 6 31.58 -8.00 7.83
N PRO A 7 31.06 -6.92 8.41
CA PRO A 7 30.17 -5.96 7.73
C PRO A 7 30.74 -5.33 6.45
N LYS A 8 32.08 -5.26 6.33
CA LYS A 8 32.78 -4.69 5.17
C LYS A 8 32.70 -5.60 3.93
N ASP A 9 32.56 -6.90 4.12
CA ASP A 9 32.45 -7.88 3.03
C ASP A 9 31.04 -7.91 2.43
N PHE A 10 30.03 -7.53 3.22
CA PHE A 10 28.62 -7.44 2.79
C PHE A 10 28.38 -6.23 1.87
N ALA A 11 29.03 -5.10 2.17
CA ALA A 11 28.93 -3.89 1.36
C ALA A 11 29.58 -4.05 -0.04
N PHE A 12 30.58 -4.93 -0.17
CA PHE A 12 31.23 -5.24 -1.45
C PHE A 12 30.34 -6.14 -2.33
N ALA A 13 29.66 -7.13 -1.74
CA ALA A 13 28.76 -8.02 -2.49
C ALA A 13 27.54 -7.28 -3.08
N LEU A 14 26.96 -6.33 -2.35
CA LEU A 14 25.84 -5.52 -2.84
C LEU A 14 26.23 -4.61 -4.02
N LYS A 15 27.45 -4.07 -4.03
CA LYS A 15 27.96 -3.24 -5.13
C LYS A 15 28.23 -4.04 -6.40
N THR A 16 28.67 -5.30 -6.28
CA THR A 16 29.09 -6.11 -7.44
C THR A 16 27.96 -6.98 -8.00
N PHE A 17 26.96 -7.34 -7.19
CA PHE A 17 25.89 -8.27 -7.58
C PHE A 17 24.45 -7.72 -7.48
N GLY A 18 24.29 -6.47 -7.02
CA GLY A 18 22.98 -5.90 -6.64
C GLY A 18 21.91 -5.89 -7.75
N PHE A 19 22.30 -5.78 -9.02
CA PHE A 19 21.32 -5.79 -10.12
C PHE A 19 20.86 -7.20 -10.55
N LYS A 20 21.74 -8.22 -10.47
CA LYS A 20 21.39 -9.61 -10.85
C LYS A 20 20.50 -10.30 -9.81
N TYR A 21 20.71 -10.03 -8.52
CA TYR A 21 19.89 -10.61 -7.46
C TYR A 21 18.50 -9.99 -7.36
N TYR A 22 18.33 -8.70 -7.69
CA TYR A 22 17.01 -8.07 -7.70
C TYR A 22 16.06 -8.72 -8.73
N PHE A 23 16.55 -8.97 -9.95
CA PHE A 23 15.79 -9.72 -10.97
C PHE A 23 15.49 -11.16 -10.52
N SER A 24 16.46 -11.84 -9.89
CA SER A 24 16.27 -13.19 -9.36
C SER A 24 15.21 -13.28 -8.26
N CYS A 25 15.04 -12.24 -7.43
CA CYS A 25 14.01 -12.22 -6.40
C CYS A 25 12.62 -11.98 -6.98
N LEU A 26 12.48 -11.13 -8.01
CA LEU A 26 11.21 -10.96 -8.73
C LEU A 26 10.79 -12.24 -9.44
N ASP A 27 11.72 -12.92 -10.13
CA ASP A 27 11.47 -14.22 -10.76
C ASP A 27 11.08 -15.31 -9.74
N LEU A 28 11.68 -15.28 -8.54
CA LEU A 28 11.33 -16.20 -7.45
C LEU A 28 9.92 -15.92 -6.91
N LEU A 29 9.58 -14.64 -6.70
CA LEU A 29 8.25 -14.22 -6.24
C LEU A 29 7.16 -14.53 -7.27
N GLU A 30 7.47 -14.50 -8.56
CA GLU A 30 6.55 -14.93 -9.63
C GLU A 30 6.32 -16.45 -9.65
N ARG A 31 7.29 -17.24 -9.16
CA ARG A 31 7.24 -18.71 -9.19
C ARG A 31 6.68 -19.35 -7.91
N ILE A 32 6.67 -18.63 -6.80
CA ILE A 32 6.08 -19.12 -5.55
C ILE A 32 4.56 -19.15 -5.70
N ARG A 33 3.99 -20.36 -5.75
CA ARG A 33 2.54 -20.55 -5.63
C ARG A 33 2.14 -20.26 -4.20
N VAL A 34 1.48 -19.13 -4.00
CA VAL A 34 0.84 -18.78 -2.73
C VAL A 34 -0.16 -19.90 -2.38
N ILE A 35 -0.05 -20.45 -1.18
CA ILE A 35 -1.03 -21.41 -0.64
C ILE A 35 -2.42 -20.75 -0.79
N ASN A 36 -3.43 -21.52 -1.22
CA ASN A 36 -4.80 -21.04 -1.45
C ASN A 36 -5.53 -20.70 -0.13
N ASP A 37 -4.93 -19.85 0.69
CA ASP A 37 -5.51 -19.25 1.87
C ASP A 37 -5.83 -17.77 1.58
N PRO A 38 -7.07 -17.31 1.81
CA PRO A 38 -7.50 -15.95 1.49
C PRO A 38 -6.66 -14.85 2.15
N TYR A 39 -6.21 -15.05 3.39
CA TYR A 39 -5.37 -14.07 4.09
C TYR A 39 -3.96 -14.01 3.51
N THR A 40 -3.43 -15.15 3.09
CA THR A 40 -2.13 -15.22 2.41
C THR A 40 -2.19 -14.55 1.03
N GLN A 41 -3.29 -14.73 0.28
CA GLN A 41 -3.52 -14.03 -0.98
C GLN A 41 -3.67 -12.52 -0.76
N LEU A 42 -4.41 -12.09 0.26
CA LEU A 42 -4.55 -10.69 0.61
C LEU A 42 -3.20 -10.07 0.99
N ALA A 43 -2.42 -10.72 1.86
CA ALA A 43 -1.10 -10.28 2.26
C ALA A 43 -0.15 -10.17 1.05
N PHE A 44 -0.19 -11.14 0.13
CA PHE A 44 0.60 -11.09 -1.10
C PHE A 44 0.22 -9.90 -1.99
N LEU A 45 -1.07 -9.62 -2.15
CA LEU A 45 -1.54 -8.48 -2.94
C LEU A 45 -1.13 -7.14 -2.30
N ILE A 46 -1.20 -7.03 -0.98
CA ILE A 46 -0.72 -5.85 -0.23
C ILE A 46 0.80 -5.67 -0.44
N MET A 47 1.58 -6.74 -0.29
CA MET A 47 3.04 -6.69 -0.51
C MET A 47 3.40 -6.21 -1.91
N ARG A 48 2.64 -6.63 -2.94
CA ARG A 48 2.86 -6.16 -4.31
C ARG A 48 2.52 -4.68 -4.49
N ALA A 49 1.46 -4.20 -3.84
CA ALA A 49 1.09 -2.79 -3.86
C ALA A 49 2.14 -1.92 -3.14
N ASP A 50 2.61 -2.37 -1.97
CA ASP A 50 3.69 -1.74 -1.22
C ASP A 50 5.00 -1.72 -2.00
N ALA A 51 5.35 -2.82 -2.67
CA ALA A 51 6.56 -2.85 -3.49
C ALA A 51 6.55 -1.76 -4.58
N ALA A 52 5.42 -1.55 -5.25
CA ALA A 52 5.27 -0.47 -6.23
C ALA A 52 5.42 0.91 -5.57
N TRP A 53 4.77 1.13 -4.44
CA TRP A 53 4.84 2.40 -3.71
C TRP A 53 6.26 2.71 -3.24
N TYR A 54 6.93 1.79 -2.54
CA TYR A 54 8.30 1.98 -2.07
C TYR A 54 9.30 2.14 -3.23
N THR A 55 9.08 1.43 -4.34
CA THR A 55 9.88 1.64 -5.56
C THR A 55 9.71 3.06 -6.08
N ALA A 56 8.50 3.60 -6.08
CA ALA A 56 8.25 4.99 -6.50
C ALA A 56 9.05 5.99 -5.64
N LYS A 57 9.13 5.80 -4.32
CA LYS A 57 9.83 6.71 -3.40
C LYS A 57 11.34 6.79 -3.66
N VAL A 58 11.95 5.70 -4.13
CA VAL A 58 13.40 5.63 -4.40
C VAL A 58 13.76 5.88 -5.87
N THR A 59 12.77 5.90 -6.76
CA THR A 59 12.98 6.12 -8.20
C THR A 59 13.25 7.58 -8.49
N LYS A 60 14.40 7.88 -9.12
CA LYS A 60 14.79 9.24 -9.49
C LYS A 60 14.14 9.72 -10.79
N ASP A 61 13.98 8.82 -11.75
CA ASP A 61 13.35 9.16 -13.03
C ASP A 61 11.86 9.51 -12.82
N ALA A 62 11.44 10.66 -13.36
CA ALA A 62 10.10 11.16 -13.12
C ALA A 62 9.01 10.30 -13.77
N THR A 63 9.30 9.73 -14.95
CA THR A 63 8.36 8.91 -15.71
C THR A 63 8.15 7.57 -15.04
N ASP A 64 9.24 6.91 -14.65
CA ASP A 64 9.18 5.63 -13.93
C ASP A 64 8.57 5.82 -12.55
N ARG A 65 8.91 6.90 -11.82
CA ARG A 65 8.28 7.21 -10.54
C ARG A 65 6.77 7.41 -10.68
N ARG A 66 6.31 8.16 -11.69
CA ARG A 66 4.87 8.32 -11.99
C ARG A 66 4.23 6.97 -12.25
N ARG A 67 4.84 6.14 -13.09
CA ARG A 67 4.35 4.80 -13.41
C ARG A 67 4.21 3.92 -12.16
N GLN A 68 5.18 3.95 -11.25
CA GLN A 68 5.13 3.19 -10.01
C GLN A 68 4.05 3.69 -9.04
N TYR A 69 3.87 5.02 -8.91
CA TYR A 69 2.74 5.58 -8.15
C TYR A 69 1.39 5.18 -8.74
N SER A 70 1.20 5.30 -10.06
CA SER A 70 -0.02 4.87 -10.73
C SER A 70 -0.29 3.37 -10.53
N LEU A 71 0.76 2.54 -10.58
CA LEU A 71 0.64 1.11 -10.31
C LEU A 71 0.23 0.83 -8.86
N ALA A 72 0.82 1.52 -7.88
CA ALA A 72 0.47 1.39 -6.48
C ALA A 72 -0.99 1.79 -6.22
N LYS A 73 -1.43 2.94 -6.74
CA LYS A 73 -2.83 3.41 -6.67
C LYS A 73 -3.80 2.39 -7.24
N LYS A 74 -3.51 1.86 -8.44
CA LYS A 74 -4.34 0.83 -9.07
C LYS A 74 -4.45 -0.44 -8.22
N ARG A 75 -3.34 -0.91 -7.63
CA ARG A 75 -3.36 -2.13 -6.81
C ARG A 75 -4.12 -1.92 -5.50
N TYR A 76 -3.93 -0.77 -4.86
CA TYR A 76 -4.67 -0.44 -3.64
C TYR A 76 -6.15 -0.15 -3.90
N SER A 77 -6.52 0.43 -5.06
CA SER A 77 -7.92 0.59 -5.45
C SER A 77 -8.62 -0.75 -5.67
N GLU A 78 -7.97 -1.68 -6.40
CA GLU A 78 -8.46 -3.06 -6.58
C GLU A 78 -8.65 -3.78 -5.23
N LEU A 79 -7.74 -3.56 -4.27
CA LEU A 79 -7.84 -4.10 -2.91
C LEU A 79 -8.99 -3.48 -2.13
N LEU A 80 -9.19 -2.17 -2.23
CA LEU A 80 -10.26 -1.46 -1.55
C LEU A 80 -11.62 -1.90 -2.06
N GLU A 81 -11.81 -2.00 -3.39
CA GLU A 81 -13.05 -2.49 -4.01
C GLU A 81 -13.39 -3.91 -3.57
N LYS A 82 -12.41 -4.82 -3.53
CA LYS A 82 -12.64 -6.19 -3.05
C LYS A 82 -12.92 -6.21 -1.55
N GLY A 83 -12.21 -5.40 -0.79
CA GLY A 83 -12.36 -5.29 0.65
C GLY A 83 -13.73 -4.76 1.06
N THR A 84 -14.27 -3.76 0.37
CA THR A 84 -15.60 -3.21 0.67
C THR A 84 -16.75 -4.19 0.38
N ILE A 85 -16.53 -5.18 -0.49
CA ILE A 85 -17.49 -6.25 -0.75
C ILE A 85 -17.40 -7.36 0.31
N ALA A 86 -16.19 -7.69 0.75
CA ALA A 86 -15.92 -8.87 1.58
C ALA A 86 -15.87 -8.61 3.09
N LEU A 87 -15.60 -7.37 3.51
CA LEU A 87 -15.35 -7.00 4.91
C LEU A 87 -16.36 -5.95 5.39
N THR A 88 -16.54 -5.83 6.70
CA THR A 88 -17.31 -4.73 7.28
C THR A 88 -16.57 -3.41 7.08
N SER A 89 -17.31 -2.31 7.00
CA SER A 89 -16.73 -0.99 6.72
C SER A 89 -15.79 -0.47 7.81
N ASN A 90 -15.88 -1.01 9.03
CA ASN A 90 -14.98 -0.72 10.15
C ASN A 90 -13.89 -1.78 10.37
N ASP A 91 -13.74 -2.77 9.47
CA ASP A 91 -12.70 -3.78 9.59
C ASP A 91 -11.30 -3.14 9.54
N ARG A 92 -10.42 -3.52 10.47
CA ARG A 92 -9.07 -2.94 10.60
C ARG A 92 -8.23 -3.12 9.34
N SER A 93 -8.40 -4.23 8.62
CA SER A 93 -7.67 -4.49 7.37
C SER A 93 -8.15 -3.55 6.27
N LEU A 94 -9.46 -3.31 6.20
CA LEU A 94 -10.05 -2.36 5.25
C LEU A 94 -9.60 -0.93 5.55
N LEU A 95 -9.58 -0.53 6.83
CA LEU A 95 -9.06 0.77 7.25
C LEU A 95 -7.58 0.95 6.90
N LYS A 96 -6.75 -0.09 7.05
CA LYS A 96 -5.33 -0.03 6.64
C LYS A 96 -5.15 0.13 5.13
N ILE A 97 -5.96 -0.57 4.33
CA ILE A 97 -5.95 -0.44 2.87
C ILE A 97 -6.33 1.00 2.50
N LEU A 98 -7.39 1.54 3.11
CA LEU A 98 -7.85 2.90 2.88
C LEU A 98 -6.79 3.93 3.29
N GLU A 99 -6.19 3.80 4.47
CA GLU A 99 -5.10 4.66 4.94
C GLU A 99 -3.89 4.68 4.00
N LYS A 100 -3.46 3.50 3.52
CA LYS A 100 -2.37 3.40 2.57
C LYS A 100 -2.71 4.08 1.24
N LEU A 101 -3.90 3.85 0.72
CA LEU A 101 -4.34 4.48 -0.52
C LEU A 101 -4.43 6.01 -0.38
N SER A 102 -5.02 6.52 0.70
CA SER A 102 -5.08 7.95 1.01
C SER A 102 -3.68 8.56 1.15
N THR A 103 -2.75 7.84 1.79
CA THR A 103 -1.34 8.29 1.90
C THR A 103 -0.71 8.43 0.52
N ILE A 104 -0.91 7.45 -0.37
CA ILE A 104 -0.36 7.46 -1.73
C ILE A 104 -0.95 8.62 -2.55
N LEU A 105 -2.26 8.88 -2.41
CA LEU A 105 -2.93 10.00 -3.08
C LEU A 105 -2.40 11.36 -2.60
N ALA A 106 -2.15 11.50 -1.29
CA ALA A 106 -1.61 12.72 -0.70
C ALA A 106 -0.13 12.93 -1.08
N GLU A 107 0.66 11.85 -1.11
CA GLU A 107 2.09 11.91 -1.46
C GLU A 107 2.32 12.23 -2.95
N TYR A 108 1.45 11.74 -3.83
CA TYR A 108 1.58 11.94 -5.27
C TYR A 108 0.22 12.22 -5.91
N PRO A 109 -0.33 13.44 -5.81
CA PRO A 109 -1.63 13.76 -6.40
C PRO A 109 -1.57 13.81 -7.93
N ASP A 110 -2.63 13.34 -8.61
CA ASP A 110 -2.80 13.43 -10.07
C ASP A 110 -4.27 13.76 -10.35
N GLN A 111 -4.57 14.81 -11.12
CA GLN A 111 -5.95 15.28 -11.40
C GLN A 111 -6.89 14.18 -11.93
N GLN A 112 -6.34 13.13 -12.54
CA GLN A 112 -7.11 12.00 -13.04
C GLN A 112 -7.65 11.09 -11.92
N ASP A 113 -7.16 11.20 -10.69
CA ASP A 113 -7.60 10.36 -9.56
C ASP A 113 -8.83 10.91 -8.81
N SER A 114 -9.54 11.90 -9.35
CA SER A 114 -10.74 12.47 -8.71
C SER A 114 -11.80 11.43 -8.34
N GLN A 115 -12.01 10.43 -9.21
CA GLN A 115 -12.91 9.30 -8.95
C GLN A 115 -12.39 8.42 -7.80
N LEU A 116 -11.10 8.14 -7.78
CA LEU A 116 -10.46 7.33 -6.75
C LEU A 116 -10.49 8.02 -5.38
N LYS A 117 -10.27 9.34 -5.35
CA LYS A 117 -10.44 10.19 -4.16
C LYS A 117 -11.87 10.10 -3.62
N ASN A 118 -12.87 10.25 -4.49
CA ASN A 118 -14.28 10.15 -4.09
C ASN A 118 -14.63 8.77 -3.53
N LEU A 119 -14.05 7.71 -4.10
CA LEU A 119 -14.21 6.34 -3.59
C LEU A 119 -13.61 6.20 -2.18
N CYS A 120 -12.44 6.79 -1.93
CA CYS A 120 -11.83 6.81 -0.60
C CYS A 120 -12.69 7.59 0.42
N TRP A 121 -13.22 8.75 0.03
CA TRP A 121 -14.15 9.53 0.86
C TRP A 121 -15.42 8.75 1.20
N GLN A 122 -15.99 8.04 0.23
CA GLN A 122 -17.17 7.22 0.47
C GLN A 122 -16.87 6.07 1.44
N ALA A 123 -15.74 5.39 1.27
CA ALA A 123 -15.31 4.33 2.19
C ALA A 123 -15.10 4.85 3.62
N LEU A 124 -14.49 6.03 3.77
CA LEU A 124 -14.31 6.69 5.06
C LEU A 124 -15.65 6.99 5.74
N ARG A 125 -16.62 7.57 5.03
CA ARG A 125 -17.96 7.86 5.58
C ARG A 125 -18.68 6.59 6.04
N ASN A 126 -18.54 5.50 5.28
CA ASN A 126 -19.12 4.20 5.64
C ASN A 126 -18.47 3.64 6.91
N ALA A 127 -17.16 3.83 7.09
CA ALA A 127 -16.45 3.43 8.30
C ALA A 127 -16.85 4.28 9.52
N GLU A 128 -16.90 5.60 9.37
CA GLU A 128 -17.35 6.54 10.40
C GLU A 128 -18.76 6.21 10.88
N ALA A 129 -19.67 5.89 9.96
CA ALA A 129 -21.02 5.49 10.30
C ALA A 129 -21.03 4.18 11.11
N ALA A 130 -20.25 3.17 10.72
CA ALA A 130 -20.22 1.87 11.40
C ALA A 130 -19.64 1.97 12.82
N ILE A 131 -18.59 2.77 13.04
CA ILE A 131 -17.98 2.92 14.37
C ILE A 131 -18.96 3.53 15.38
N ARG A 132 -19.87 4.42 14.96
CA ARG A 132 -20.88 5.01 15.85
C ARG A 132 -21.83 3.98 16.48
N PHE A 133 -21.95 2.79 15.88
CA PHE A 133 -22.87 1.72 16.33
C PHE A 133 -22.16 0.53 16.97
N THR A 134 -20.83 0.55 17.07
CA THR A 134 -20.01 -0.50 17.71
C THR A 134 -19.27 0.03 18.93
N THR A 135 -18.86 -0.85 19.84
CA THR A 135 -17.98 -0.48 20.96
C THR A 135 -16.75 0.26 20.45
N ILE A 136 -16.46 1.42 21.06
CA ILE A 136 -15.41 2.33 20.65
C ILE A 136 -14.04 1.65 20.73
N ASP A 137 -13.40 1.46 19.59
CA ASP A 137 -11.99 1.10 19.45
C ASP A 137 -11.19 2.37 19.13
N ASP A 138 -10.45 2.87 20.11
CA ASP A 138 -9.68 4.14 20.00
C ASP A 138 -8.67 4.10 18.84
N ASP A 139 -8.10 2.92 18.55
CA ASP A 139 -7.19 2.70 17.41
C ASP A 139 -7.91 3.00 16.08
N SER A 140 -9.12 2.46 15.91
CA SER A 140 -9.89 2.64 14.68
C SER A 140 -10.37 4.09 14.50
N ILE A 141 -10.69 4.79 15.58
CA ILE A 141 -11.00 6.24 15.53
C ILE A 141 -9.77 7.04 15.10
N SER A 142 -8.60 6.75 15.67
CA SER A 142 -7.36 7.41 15.30
C SER A 142 -7.03 7.20 13.81
N MET A 143 -7.21 5.97 13.31
CA MET A 143 -7.03 5.67 11.89
C MET A 143 -7.99 6.46 11.00
N ILE A 144 -9.29 6.53 11.35
CA ILE A 144 -10.27 7.30 10.58
C ILE A 144 -9.88 8.78 10.51
N ASN A 145 -9.46 9.37 11.63
CA ASN A 145 -9.04 10.77 11.65
C ASN A 145 -7.80 10.99 10.77
N ASN A 146 -6.81 10.09 10.83
CA ASN A 146 -5.63 10.17 9.97
C ASN A 146 -5.99 10.06 8.48
N ILE A 147 -6.88 9.13 8.12
CA ILE A 147 -7.38 8.97 6.75
C ILE A 147 -8.05 10.26 6.26
N LYS A 148 -8.87 10.87 7.13
CA LYS A 148 -9.56 12.12 6.82
C LYS A 148 -8.59 13.25 6.52
N GLU A 149 -7.60 13.46 7.39
CA GLU A 149 -6.57 14.49 7.21
C GLU A 149 -5.78 14.30 5.90
N LEU A 150 -5.44 13.05 5.56
CA LEU A 150 -4.76 12.72 4.30
C LEU A 150 -5.63 13.05 3.06
N LEU A 151 -6.93 12.75 3.12
CA LEU A 151 -7.85 13.07 2.01
C LEU A 151 -8.11 14.57 1.90
N GLU A 152 -8.19 15.29 3.01
CA GLU A 152 -8.27 16.76 3.00
C GLU A 152 -7.01 17.41 2.40
N CYS A 153 -5.82 16.85 2.66
CA CYS A 153 -4.59 17.28 1.98
C CYS A 153 -4.66 17.09 0.47
N CYS A 154 -5.39 16.07 -0.01
CA CYS A 154 -5.58 15.86 -1.43
C CYS A 154 -6.45 16.96 -2.05
N ASP A 155 -7.46 17.49 -1.35
CA ASP A 155 -8.44 18.42 -1.93
C ASP A 155 -7.82 19.71 -2.50
N PHE A 156 -6.61 20.08 -2.10
CA PHE A 156 -5.88 21.22 -2.69
C PHE A 156 -5.38 20.98 -4.12
N PHE A 157 -5.38 19.73 -4.60
CA PHE A 157 -4.75 19.33 -5.87
C PHE A 157 -5.72 18.87 -6.97
N TYR A 158 -7.02 18.73 -6.66
CA TYR A 158 -8.06 18.20 -7.55
C TYR A 158 -9.20 19.19 -7.74
#